data_AF-A0A354B9R5-F1
#
_entry.id   AF-A0A354B9R5-F1
#
_cell.length_a   1.000
_cell.length_b   1.000
_cell.length_c   1.000
_cell.angle_alpha   90.00
_cell.angle_beta   90.00
_cell.angle_gamma   90.00
#
_symmetry.space_group_name_H-M   'P 1'
#
loop_
_entity.id
_entity.type
_entity.pdbx_description
1 polymer ?
#
loop_
_entity_poly.entity_id
_entity_poly.type
_entity_poly.pdbx_seq_one_letter_code
_entity_poly.pdbx_strand_id
1 'polypeptide(L)'
;MALDADRRAQLERARAVALLRQCFDISPSSTPAAAPFGITVRSEEQAWIVSMSDDLAALGGVLVWLDRHAPEAATLVVDHHAPVHARRAAVLAPELRVWKAVGDTVVEAEPEPVPPALPGADDIAHLEAMLIDEGLEIVCEDGLVRGELAGLEVARIMHGLDGPVLEAGVGRFDREAGALLHAGRNPADALHDAVAQVRPHRTPGAVSHAVNRLARERWLRHL
;
A
#
# COMPACT_ATOMS: atom_id res chain seq x y z
N MET A 1 27.95 -6.91 -27.81
CA MET A 1 27.51 -8.31 -27.63
C MET A 1 26.62 -8.36 -26.40
N ALA A 2 25.35 -8.73 -26.53
CA ALA A 2 24.48 -8.90 -25.37
C ALA A 2 24.87 -10.17 -24.63
N LEU A 3 25.02 -10.08 -23.30
CA LEU A 3 25.18 -11.26 -22.44
C LEU A 3 23.90 -12.11 -22.50
N ASP A 4 24.06 -13.44 -22.54
CA ASP A 4 22.95 -14.36 -22.34
C ASP A 4 22.39 -14.24 -20.90
N ALA A 5 21.16 -14.72 -20.71
CA ALA A 5 20.42 -14.53 -19.46
C ALA A 5 21.08 -15.25 -18.27
N ASP A 6 21.61 -16.46 -18.50
CA ASP A 6 22.26 -17.26 -17.45
C ASP A 6 23.56 -16.62 -16.97
N ARG A 7 24.35 -16.09 -17.91
CA ARG A 7 25.58 -15.38 -17.60
C ARG A 7 25.31 -14.08 -16.86
N ARG A 8 24.26 -13.35 -17.24
CA ARG A 8 23.81 -12.15 -16.51
C ARG A 8 23.43 -12.51 -15.08
N ALA A 9 22.60 -13.53 -14.88
CA ALA A 9 22.18 -13.97 -13.54
C ALA A 9 23.37 -14.45 -12.67
N GLN A 10 24.37 -15.11 -13.27
CA GLN A 10 25.60 -15.49 -12.57
C GLN A 10 26.40 -14.27 -12.11
N LEU A 11 26.54 -13.25 -12.97
CA LEU A 11 27.26 -12.02 -12.64
C LEU A 11 26.53 -11.20 -11.57
N GLU A 12 25.21 -11.09 -11.66
CA GLU A 12 24.39 -10.41 -10.64
C GLU A 12 24.52 -11.11 -9.28
N ARG A 13 24.49 -12.45 -9.26
CA ARG A 13 24.75 -13.22 -8.04
C ARG A 13 26.15 -12.96 -7.48
N ALA A 14 27.17 -12.98 -8.33
CA ALA A 14 28.56 -12.73 -7.90
C ALA A 14 28.72 -11.31 -7.35
N ARG A 15 28.15 -10.30 -8.01
CA ARG A 15 28.13 -8.90 -7.55
C ARG A 15 27.45 -8.78 -6.20
N ALA A 16 26.26 -9.37 -6.03
CA ALA A 16 25.51 -9.32 -4.78
C ALA A 16 26.31 -9.91 -3.60
N VAL A 17 26.91 -11.08 -3.80
CA VAL A 17 27.72 -11.74 -2.77
C VAL A 17 28.99 -10.94 -2.45
N ALA A 18 29.64 -10.37 -3.47
CA ALA A 18 30.82 -9.52 -3.27
C ALA A 18 30.49 -8.26 -2.47
N LEU A 19 29.42 -7.56 -2.85
CA LEU A 19 28.95 -6.35 -2.15
C LEU A 19 28.63 -6.65 -0.68
N LEU A 20 27.91 -7.73 -0.43
CA LEU A 20 27.56 -8.16 0.92
C LEU A 20 28.79 -8.43 1.79
N ARG A 21 29.77 -9.20 1.27
CA ARG A 21 31.01 -9.52 2.00
C ARG A 21 31.93 -8.32 2.21
N GLN A 22 31.86 -7.33 1.33
CA GLN A 22 32.65 -6.10 1.43
C GLN A 22 32.06 -5.14 2.47
N CYS A 23 30.73 -5.03 2.53
CA CYS A 23 30.06 -3.99 3.30
C CYS A 23 29.54 -4.45 4.66
N PHE A 24 29.37 -5.76 4.87
CA PHE A 24 28.80 -6.33 6.08
C PHE A 24 29.68 -7.46 6.63
N ASP A 25 29.64 -7.64 7.95
CA ASP A 25 30.38 -8.70 8.63
C ASP A 25 29.65 -10.05 8.46
N ILE A 26 29.84 -10.63 7.29
CA ILE A 26 29.24 -11.91 6.92
C ILE A 26 30.28 -13.00 7.03
N SER A 27 29.97 -14.04 7.81
CA SER A 27 30.84 -15.20 7.93
C SER A 27 31.21 -15.77 6.55
N PRO A 28 32.50 -16.07 6.29
CA PRO A 28 32.92 -16.73 5.06
C PRO A 28 32.24 -18.08 4.81
N SER A 29 31.76 -18.75 5.89
CA SER A 29 31.05 -20.02 5.82
C SER A 29 29.57 -19.88 5.45
N SER A 30 29.01 -18.66 5.44
CA SER A 30 27.63 -18.43 5.07
C SER A 30 27.43 -18.67 3.57
N THR A 31 26.46 -19.52 3.23
CA THR A 31 26.18 -19.89 1.84
C THR A 31 25.08 -19.00 1.26
N PRO A 32 25.35 -18.28 0.16
CA PRO A 32 24.32 -17.53 -0.54
C PRO A 32 23.28 -18.45 -1.18
N ALA A 33 22.00 -18.08 -1.08
CA ALA A 33 20.89 -18.77 -1.71
C ALA A 33 20.14 -17.83 -2.65
N ALA A 34 19.71 -18.34 -3.80
CA ALA A 34 18.85 -17.60 -4.71
C ALA A 34 17.40 -17.62 -4.23
N ALA A 35 16.71 -16.50 -4.38
CA ALA A 35 15.30 -16.32 -4.11
C ALA A 35 14.63 -15.58 -5.29
N PRO A 36 13.31 -15.64 -5.45
CA PRO A 36 12.60 -14.95 -6.54
C PRO A 36 12.83 -13.43 -6.60
N PHE A 37 13.19 -12.82 -5.47
CA PHE A 37 13.44 -11.39 -5.30
C PHE A 37 14.93 -11.03 -5.23
N GLY A 38 15.85 -12.00 -5.37
CA GLY A 38 17.29 -11.72 -5.37
C GLY A 38 18.14 -12.78 -4.67
N ILE A 39 19.22 -12.34 -4.02
CA ILE A 39 20.16 -13.21 -3.31
C ILE A 39 19.98 -13.01 -1.81
N THR A 40 19.98 -14.12 -1.07
CA THR A 40 19.90 -14.12 0.38
C THR A 40 21.16 -14.77 0.95
N VAL A 41 21.63 -14.26 2.08
CA VAL A 41 22.66 -14.86 2.92
C VAL A 41 22.13 -14.81 4.36
N ARG A 42 22.34 -15.87 5.13
CA ARG A 42 21.77 -15.98 6.46
C ARG A 42 22.76 -16.61 7.43
N SER A 43 22.75 -16.13 8.68
CA SER A 43 23.29 -16.79 9.87
C SER A 43 22.14 -17.17 10.81
N GLU A 44 22.43 -17.70 12.00
CA GLU A 44 21.37 -18.01 12.97
C GLU A 44 20.60 -16.76 13.42
N GLU A 45 21.27 -15.62 13.54
CA GLU A 45 20.70 -14.37 14.08
C GLU A 45 20.38 -13.32 12.99
N GLN A 46 21.11 -13.32 11.86
CA GLN A 46 21.03 -12.25 10.87
C GLN A 46 20.70 -12.75 9.46
N ALA A 47 19.99 -11.91 8.72
CA ALA A 47 19.77 -12.10 7.29
C ALA A 47 20.24 -10.89 6.48
N TRP A 48 20.86 -11.17 5.35
CA TRP A 48 21.20 -10.18 4.33
C TRP A 48 20.54 -10.55 3.03
N ILE A 49 19.83 -9.61 2.44
CA ILE A 49 19.11 -9.75 1.20
C ILE A 49 19.64 -8.71 0.23
N VAL A 50 19.87 -9.11 -1.02
CA VAL A 50 20.21 -8.21 -2.11
C VAL A 50 19.17 -8.35 -3.20
N SER A 51 18.44 -7.28 -3.50
CA SER A 51 17.51 -7.20 -4.62
C SER A 51 18.02 -6.17 -5.63
N MET A 52 18.32 -6.62 -6.84
CA MET A 52 18.71 -5.76 -7.97
C MET A 52 17.52 -5.47 -8.89
N SER A 53 16.30 -5.82 -8.45
CA SER A 53 15.08 -5.58 -9.22
C SER A 53 14.68 -4.10 -9.19
N ASP A 54 14.24 -3.58 -10.34
CA ASP A 54 13.56 -2.28 -10.44
C ASP A 54 12.06 -2.37 -10.09
N ASP A 55 11.55 -3.58 -9.85
CA ASP A 55 10.16 -3.79 -9.44
C ASP A 55 9.96 -3.54 -7.94
N LEU A 56 9.20 -2.50 -7.61
CA LEU A 56 8.77 -2.17 -6.24
C LEU A 56 8.06 -3.32 -5.50
N ALA A 57 7.49 -4.29 -6.21
CA ALA A 57 6.86 -5.47 -5.63
C ALA A 57 7.87 -6.47 -5.03
N ALA A 58 9.17 -6.34 -5.34
CA ALA A 58 10.21 -7.21 -4.80
C ALA A 58 10.21 -7.27 -3.26
N LEU A 59 9.86 -6.16 -2.59
CA LEU A 59 9.74 -6.10 -1.13
C LEU A 59 8.72 -7.11 -0.59
N GLY A 60 7.62 -7.36 -1.30
CA GLY A 60 6.63 -8.35 -0.86
C GLY A 60 7.23 -9.75 -0.73
N GLY A 61 8.08 -10.14 -1.67
CA GLY A 61 8.83 -11.39 -1.60
C GLY A 61 9.79 -11.44 -0.41
N VAL A 62 10.47 -10.32 -0.14
CA VAL A 62 11.36 -10.19 1.03
C VAL A 62 10.60 -10.35 2.34
N LEU A 63 9.47 -9.66 2.50
CA LEU A 63 8.64 -9.72 3.72
C LEU A 63 8.12 -11.14 3.99
N VAL A 64 7.61 -11.82 2.95
CA VAL A 64 7.18 -13.22 3.08
C VAL A 64 8.34 -14.15 3.42
N TRP A 65 9.54 -13.87 2.90
CA TRP A 65 10.73 -14.64 3.24
C TRP A 65 11.15 -14.40 4.69
N LEU A 66 11.12 -13.15 5.16
CA LEU A 66 11.43 -12.81 6.56
C LEU A 66 10.48 -13.48 7.53
N ASP A 67 9.16 -13.45 7.26
CA ASP A 67 8.16 -14.12 8.07
C ASP A 67 8.43 -15.63 8.22
N ARG A 68 8.86 -16.29 7.15
CA ARG A 68 9.19 -17.74 7.19
C ARG A 68 10.48 -18.08 7.91
N HIS A 69 11.46 -17.18 7.93
CA HIS A 69 12.80 -17.47 8.46
C HIS A 69 13.06 -16.82 9.82
N ALA A 70 12.28 -15.80 10.17
CA ALA A 70 12.29 -15.06 11.43
C ALA A 70 13.71 -14.78 11.98
N PRO A 71 14.59 -14.10 11.21
CA PRO A 71 15.88 -13.66 11.74
C PRO A 71 15.67 -12.61 12.84
N GLU A 72 16.63 -12.48 13.77
CA GLU A 72 16.58 -11.43 14.80
C GLU A 72 16.79 -10.03 14.20
N ALA A 73 17.61 -9.94 13.13
CA ALA A 73 17.80 -8.71 12.37
C ALA A 73 17.95 -9.00 10.88
N ALA A 74 17.49 -8.06 10.05
CA ALA A 74 17.56 -8.19 8.60
C ALA A 74 18.07 -6.92 7.91
N THR A 75 18.88 -7.11 6.87
CA THR A 75 19.39 -6.07 5.99
C THR A 75 18.93 -6.34 4.57
N LEU A 76 18.30 -5.36 3.93
CA LEU A 76 17.96 -5.37 2.51
C LEU A 76 18.82 -4.34 1.78
N VAL A 77 19.63 -4.78 0.82
CA VAL A 77 20.39 -3.95 -0.10
C VAL A 77 19.67 -3.92 -1.44
N VAL A 78 19.41 -2.72 -1.98
CA VAL A 78 18.76 -2.54 -3.29
C VAL A 78 19.53 -1.58 -4.21
N ASP A 79 19.45 -1.81 -5.51
CA ASP A 79 19.97 -0.85 -6.53
C ASP A 79 18.91 0.25 -6.82
N HIS A 80 17.64 -0.13 -6.81
CA HIS A 80 16.50 0.71 -7.20
C HIS A 80 15.59 1.03 -6.01
N HIS A 81 14.94 2.20 -6.06
CA HIS A 81 13.87 2.59 -5.14
C HIS A 81 14.14 2.48 -3.62
N ALA A 82 15.41 2.56 -3.19
CA ALA A 82 15.78 2.39 -1.78
C ALA A 82 14.97 3.25 -0.78
N PRO A 83 14.72 4.55 -1.04
CA PRO A 83 13.91 5.37 -0.13
C PRO A 83 12.45 4.92 -0.01
N VAL A 84 11.85 4.40 -1.10
CA VAL A 84 10.48 3.86 -1.10
C VAL A 84 10.42 2.53 -0.35
N HIS A 85 11.42 1.67 -0.56
CA HIS A 85 11.54 0.42 0.20
C HIS A 85 11.74 0.69 1.69
N ALA A 86 12.57 1.67 2.06
CA ALA A 86 12.77 2.10 3.44
C ALA A 86 11.47 2.62 4.08
N ARG A 87 10.71 3.48 3.38
CA ARG A 87 9.39 3.94 3.83
C ARG A 87 8.44 2.77 4.10
N ARG A 88 8.36 1.81 3.17
CA ARG A 88 7.45 0.66 3.31
C ARG A 88 7.90 -0.31 4.41
N ALA A 89 9.21 -0.57 4.52
CA ALA A 89 9.79 -1.42 5.55
C ALA A 89 9.53 -0.86 6.96
N ALA A 90 9.68 0.44 7.16
CA ALA A 90 9.43 1.09 8.45
C ALA A 90 8.01 0.84 9.02
N VAL A 91 7.03 0.54 8.15
CA VAL A 91 5.65 0.22 8.55
C VAL A 91 5.41 -1.28 8.64
N LEU A 92 5.97 -2.05 7.70
CA LEU A 92 5.64 -3.49 7.52
C LEU A 92 6.61 -4.45 8.22
N ALA A 93 7.86 -4.05 8.41
CA ALA A 93 8.94 -4.81 9.02
C ALA A 93 9.97 -3.82 9.62
N PRO A 94 9.69 -3.17 10.76
CA PRO A 94 10.54 -2.11 11.33
C PRO A 94 11.98 -2.54 11.63
N GLU A 95 12.22 -3.84 11.81
CA GLU A 95 13.53 -4.46 12.02
C GLU A 95 14.36 -4.62 10.72
N LEU A 96 13.74 -4.44 9.55
CA LEU A 96 14.40 -4.52 8.26
C LEU A 96 15.09 -3.19 7.92
N ARG A 97 16.43 -3.18 7.96
CA ARG A 97 17.23 -2.01 7.52
C ARG A 97 17.43 -2.03 6.01
N VAL A 98 17.12 -0.92 5.34
CA VAL A 98 17.22 -0.80 3.88
C VAL A 98 18.44 0.04 3.50
N TRP A 99 19.23 -0.46 2.55
CA TRP A 99 20.46 0.15 2.06
C TRP A 99 20.43 0.28 0.55
N LYS A 100 20.95 1.39 0.02
CA LYS A 100 21.16 1.60 -1.41
C LYS A 100 22.57 1.16 -1.79
N ALA A 101 22.70 0.32 -2.82
CA ALA A 101 23.98 0.01 -3.44
C ALA A 101 24.50 1.24 -4.22
N VAL A 102 25.77 1.60 -3.99
CA VAL A 102 26.46 2.69 -4.71
C VAL A 102 27.83 2.18 -5.12
N GLY A 103 27.94 1.70 -6.36
CA GLY A 103 29.14 1.03 -6.85
C GLY A 103 29.40 -0.28 -6.09
N ASP A 104 30.49 -0.31 -5.32
CA ASP A 104 30.92 -1.40 -4.45
C ASP A 104 30.70 -1.11 -2.96
N THR A 105 30.00 -0.01 -2.65
CA THR A 105 29.63 0.39 -1.28
C THR A 105 28.12 0.42 -1.09
N VAL A 106 27.68 0.65 0.14
CA VAL A 106 26.27 0.84 0.49
C VAL A 106 26.07 2.09 1.32
N VAL A 107 24.91 2.72 1.19
CA VAL A 107 24.47 3.86 2.00
C VAL A 107 23.09 3.54 2.56
N GLU A 108 22.87 3.74 3.86
CA GLU A 108 21.57 3.50 4.46
C GLU A 108 20.52 4.41 3.83
N ALA A 109 19.37 3.85 3.47
CA ALA A 109 18.33 4.58 2.77
C ALA A 109 17.46 5.34 3.79
N GLU A 110 17.47 6.66 3.69
CA GLU A 110 16.48 7.48 4.40
C GLU A 110 15.08 7.22 3.79
N PRO A 111 14.05 6.94 4.61
CA PRO A 111 12.68 6.80 4.15
C PRO A 111 12.20 8.04 3.41
N GLU A 112 11.76 7.88 2.16
CA GLU A 112 11.11 8.97 1.43
C GLU A 112 9.76 9.29 2.11
N PRO A 113 9.36 10.57 2.26
CA PRO A 113 8.04 10.92 2.78
C PRO A 113 6.92 10.32 1.92
N VAL A 114 5.74 10.09 2.51
CA VAL A 114 4.55 9.73 1.72
C VAL A 114 4.22 10.91 0.81
N PRO A 115 4.08 10.70 -0.52
CA PRO A 115 3.64 11.77 -1.40
C PRO A 115 2.30 12.34 -0.91
N PRO A 116 2.10 13.66 -0.93
CA PRO A 116 0.81 14.24 -0.58
C PRO A 116 -0.27 13.68 -1.50
N ALA A 117 -1.50 13.56 -0.97
CA ALA A 117 -2.65 13.27 -1.81
C ALA A 117 -2.72 14.33 -2.92
N LEU A 118 -3.00 13.89 -4.15
CA LEU A 118 -3.25 14.82 -5.24
C LEU A 118 -4.46 15.68 -4.86
N PRO A 119 -4.40 17.01 -5.03
CA PRO A 119 -5.57 17.86 -4.78
C PRO A 119 -6.74 17.37 -5.63
N GLY A 120 -7.95 17.40 -5.06
CA GLY A 120 -9.18 17.19 -5.80
C GLY A 120 -9.27 18.19 -6.96
N ALA A 121 -9.92 17.78 -8.05
CA ALA A 121 -10.15 18.69 -9.16
C ALA A 121 -11.10 19.83 -8.75
N ASP A 122 -10.85 21.06 -9.19
CA ASP A 122 -11.65 22.23 -8.77
C ASP A 122 -13.15 22.07 -9.13
N ASP A 123 -13.48 21.26 -10.13
CA ASP A 123 -14.84 20.98 -10.58
C ASP A 123 -15.64 20.07 -9.61
N ILE A 124 -14.97 19.42 -8.64
CA ILE A 124 -15.63 18.54 -7.65
C ILE A 124 -15.75 19.15 -6.25
N ALA A 125 -15.21 20.34 -6.00
CA ALA A 125 -15.16 20.94 -4.67
C ALA A 125 -16.55 21.08 -3.99
N HIS A 126 -17.60 21.35 -4.77
CA HIS A 126 -18.97 21.41 -4.25
C HIS A 126 -19.47 20.03 -3.76
N LEU A 127 -19.10 18.95 -4.44
CA LEU A 127 -19.47 17.59 -4.06
C LEU A 127 -18.68 17.11 -2.83
N GLU A 128 -17.40 17.49 -2.73
CA GLU A 128 -16.59 17.27 -1.54
C GLU A 128 -17.19 17.97 -0.31
N ALA A 129 -17.67 19.21 -0.47
CA ALA A 129 -18.36 19.92 0.61
C ALA A 129 -19.60 19.14 1.11
N MET A 130 -20.38 18.54 0.20
CA MET A 130 -21.53 17.70 0.60
C MET A 130 -21.11 16.49 1.44
N LEU A 131 -19.98 15.84 1.12
CA LEU A 131 -19.44 14.73 1.92
C LEU A 131 -19.03 15.19 3.32
N ILE A 132 -18.36 16.34 3.41
CA ILE A 132 -17.91 16.93 4.67
C ILE A 132 -19.10 17.32 5.55
N ASP A 133 -20.13 17.94 4.97
CA ASP A 133 -21.34 18.37 5.69
C ASP A 133 -22.09 17.19 6.33
N GLU A 134 -22.03 15.99 5.72
CA GLU A 134 -22.56 14.74 6.26
C GLU A 134 -21.62 14.03 7.25
N GLY A 135 -20.46 14.64 7.53
CA GLY A 135 -19.46 14.14 8.47
C GLY A 135 -18.70 12.91 7.97
N LEU A 136 -18.49 12.82 6.66
CA LEU A 136 -17.72 11.76 6.03
C LEU A 136 -16.25 12.14 5.89
N GLU A 137 -15.38 11.14 6.01
CA GLU A 137 -13.97 11.30 5.67
C GLU A 137 -13.81 11.20 4.15
N ILE A 138 -13.10 12.16 3.55
CA ILE A 138 -12.77 12.11 2.12
C ILE A 138 -11.51 11.27 1.94
N VAL A 139 -11.64 10.19 1.17
CA VAL A 139 -10.53 9.29 0.83
C VAL A 139 -10.34 9.28 -0.68
N CYS A 140 -9.15 9.68 -1.12
CA CYS A 140 -8.75 9.62 -2.53
C CYS A 140 -7.72 8.49 -2.73
N GLU A 141 -8.12 7.45 -3.45
CA GLU A 141 -7.23 6.33 -3.82
C GLU A 141 -7.45 5.98 -5.29
N ASP A 142 -6.35 5.82 -6.04
CA ASP A 142 -6.33 5.52 -7.47
C ASP A 142 -7.14 6.53 -8.31
N GLY A 143 -7.15 7.79 -7.89
CA GLY A 143 -7.91 8.87 -8.54
C GLY A 143 -9.42 8.83 -8.28
N LEU A 144 -9.90 7.94 -7.41
CA LEU A 144 -11.30 7.90 -7.01
C LEU A 144 -11.52 8.55 -5.65
N VAL A 145 -12.38 9.56 -5.60
CA VAL A 145 -12.78 10.26 -4.38
C VAL A 145 -13.99 9.56 -3.77
N ARG A 146 -13.85 9.15 -2.50
CA ARG A 146 -14.86 8.43 -1.72
C ARG A 146 -15.21 9.22 -0.46
N GLY A 147 -16.47 9.18 -0.08
CA GLY A 147 -16.93 9.58 1.24
C GLY A 147 -17.09 8.36 2.13
N GLU A 148 -16.35 8.31 3.23
CA GLU A 148 -16.33 7.18 4.15
C GLU A 148 -16.93 7.51 5.51
N LEU A 149 -17.78 6.61 6.01
CA LEU A 149 -18.29 6.63 7.37
C LEU A 149 -17.63 5.51 8.18
N ALA A 150 -16.69 5.87 9.06
CA ALA A 150 -15.90 4.94 9.86
C ALA A 150 -15.24 3.82 9.01
N GLY A 151 -14.60 4.22 7.91
CA GLY A 151 -13.90 3.31 6.99
C GLY A 151 -14.80 2.58 5.97
N LEU A 152 -16.11 2.86 5.95
CA LEU A 152 -17.03 2.34 4.93
C LEU A 152 -17.37 3.40 3.89
N GLU A 153 -17.11 3.09 2.64
CA GLU A 153 -17.61 3.89 1.53
C GLU A 153 -19.15 3.92 1.54
N VAL A 154 -19.70 5.13 1.68
CA VAL A 154 -21.14 5.41 1.59
C VAL A 154 -21.47 6.32 0.41
N ALA A 155 -20.46 6.93 -0.20
CA ALA A 155 -20.60 7.67 -1.45
C ALA A 155 -19.27 7.74 -2.21
N ARG A 156 -19.35 8.03 -3.51
CA ARG A 156 -18.18 8.31 -4.36
C ARG A 156 -18.50 9.35 -5.42
N ILE A 157 -17.48 10.07 -5.85
CA ILE A 157 -17.56 11.03 -6.95
C ILE A 157 -17.07 10.34 -8.22
N MET A 158 -17.87 10.38 -9.27
CA MET A 158 -17.59 9.80 -10.59
C MET A 158 -17.61 10.91 -11.64
N HIS A 159 -16.87 10.75 -12.74
CA HIS A 159 -17.04 11.62 -13.91
C HIS A 159 -18.12 11.04 -14.83
N GLY A 160 -19.28 11.71 -14.88
CA GLY A 160 -20.37 11.42 -15.79
C GLY A 160 -20.20 12.12 -17.14
N LEU A 161 -21.17 11.91 -18.05
CA LEU A 161 -21.17 12.53 -19.38
C LEU A 161 -21.27 14.07 -19.32
N ASP A 162 -22.01 14.59 -18.32
CA ASP A 162 -22.29 16.02 -18.16
C ASP A 162 -21.44 16.67 -17.05
N GLY A 163 -20.38 16.00 -16.60
CA GLY A 163 -19.52 16.45 -15.50
C GLY A 163 -19.53 15.51 -14.31
N PRO A 164 -18.90 15.91 -13.19
CA PRO A 164 -18.81 15.07 -12.00
C PRO A 164 -20.17 14.85 -11.33
N VAL A 165 -20.40 13.64 -10.83
CA VAL A 165 -21.63 13.21 -10.18
C VAL A 165 -21.30 12.50 -8.87
N LEU A 166 -22.09 12.77 -7.84
CA LEU A 166 -22.04 12.04 -6.57
C LEU A 166 -23.01 10.87 -6.60
N GLU A 167 -22.50 9.66 -6.37
CA GLU A 167 -23.30 8.47 -6.17
C GLU A 167 -23.29 8.03 -4.70
N ALA A 168 -24.46 8.01 -4.05
CA ALA A 168 -24.63 7.59 -2.66
C ALA A 168 -25.14 6.14 -2.56
N GLY A 169 -24.57 5.36 -1.64
CA GLY A 169 -24.92 3.97 -1.37
C GLY A 169 -23.72 3.09 -1.00
N VAL A 170 -23.99 2.00 -0.27
CA VAL A 170 -22.99 1.02 0.19
C VAL A 170 -22.73 -0.01 -0.90
N GLY A 171 -21.68 0.23 -1.68
CA GLY A 171 -21.27 -0.66 -2.77
C GLY A 171 -22.03 -0.44 -4.07
N ARG A 172 -21.58 -1.13 -5.12
CA ARG A 172 -22.00 -0.88 -6.49
C ARG A 172 -23.50 -1.10 -6.73
N PHE A 173 -24.04 -2.23 -6.28
CA PHE A 173 -25.43 -2.59 -6.53
C PHE A 173 -26.43 -1.67 -5.82
N ASP A 174 -26.08 -1.20 -4.63
CA ASP A 174 -26.89 -0.26 -3.87
C ASP A 174 -26.98 1.08 -4.61
N ARG A 175 -25.85 1.58 -5.11
CA ARG A 175 -25.79 2.81 -5.91
C ARG A 175 -26.50 2.69 -7.26
N GLU A 176 -26.32 1.58 -7.97
CA GLU A 176 -27.03 1.33 -9.24
C GLU A 176 -28.55 1.24 -9.03
N ALA A 177 -29.00 0.55 -7.97
CA ALA A 177 -30.41 0.47 -7.60
C ALA A 177 -30.96 1.86 -7.22
N GLY A 178 -30.22 2.63 -6.42
CA GLY A 178 -30.58 3.99 -6.05
C GLY A 178 -30.72 4.91 -7.28
N ALA A 179 -29.77 4.86 -8.21
CA ALA A 179 -29.82 5.63 -9.44
C ALA A 179 -31.02 5.28 -10.34
N LEU A 180 -31.38 3.99 -10.42
CA LEU A 180 -32.53 3.51 -11.20
C LEU A 180 -33.88 3.83 -10.54
N LEU A 181 -33.99 3.64 -9.22
CA LEU A 181 -35.24 3.80 -8.48
C LEU A 181 -35.55 5.26 -8.15
N HIS A 182 -34.53 6.11 -8.06
CA HIS A 182 -34.64 7.50 -7.64
C HIS A 182 -34.03 8.48 -8.65
N ALA A 183 -34.22 8.21 -9.95
CA ALA A 183 -33.79 9.10 -11.02
C ALA A 183 -34.34 10.53 -10.82
N GLY A 184 -33.44 11.52 -10.85
CA GLY A 184 -33.78 12.94 -10.65
C GLY A 184 -33.86 13.40 -9.19
N ARG A 185 -33.56 12.53 -8.22
CA ARG A 185 -33.44 12.91 -6.81
C ARG A 185 -32.23 13.82 -6.59
N ASN A 186 -32.34 14.76 -5.66
CA ASN A 186 -31.21 15.58 -5.22
C ASN A 186 -30.12 14.68 -4.60
N PRO A 187 -28.85 14.76 -5.06
CA PRO A 187 -27.75 13.97 -4.51
C PRO A 187 -27.52 14.18 -3.01
N ALA A 188 -27.82 15.37 -2.48
CA ALA A 188 -27.70 15.66 -1.05
C ALA A 188 -28.66 14.80 -0.22
N ASP A 189 -29.92 14.70 -0.66
CA ASP A 189 -30.94 13.91 0.03
C ASP A 189 -30.61 12.41 -0.04
N ALA A 190 -30.09 11.94 -1.18
CA ALA A 190 -29.66 10.55 -1.34
C ALA A 190 -28.46 10.22 -0.44
N LEU A 191 -27.50 11.14 -0.34
CA LEU A 191 -26.36 11.01 0.57
C LEU A 191 -26.82 10.96 2.03
N HIS A 192 -27.68 11.89 2.43
CA HIS A 192 -28.21 11.97 3.79
C HIS A 192 -28.86 10.65 4.23
N ASP A 193 -29.73 10.09 3.39
CA ASP A 193 -30.42 8.82 3.68
C ASP A 193 -29.42 7.66 3.83
N ALA A 194 -28.44 7.56 2.93
CA ALA A 194 -27.43 6.50 2.97
C ALA A 194 -26.61 6.59 4.27
N VAL A 195 -26.21 7.79 4.67
CA VAL A 195 -25.47 8.04 5.91
C VAL A 195 -26.34 7.72 7.13
N ALA A 196 -27.58 8.18 7.16
CA ALA A 196 -28.52 7.92 8.24
C ALA A 196 -28.79 6.41 8.43
N GLN A 197 -28.83 5.64 7.34
CA GLN A 197 -28.98 4.19 7.38
C GLN A 197 -27.73 3.49 7.94
N VAL A 198 -26.52 3.95 7.60
CA VAL A 198 -25.26 3.28 7.96
C VAL A 198 -24.79 3.63 9.38
N ARG A 199 -24.97 4.88 9.81
CA ARG A 199 -24.43 5.43 11.07
C ARG A 199 -24.75 4.61 12.32
N PRO A 200 -25.99 4.12 12.54
CA PRO A 200 -26.32 3.34 13.72
C PRO A 200 -25.55 2.01 13.80
N HIS A 201 -25.17 1.44 12.65
CA HIS A 201 -24.47 0.15 12.58
C HIS A 201 -22.95 0.28 12.70
N ARG A 202 -22.40 1.48 12.43
CA ARG A 202 -20.95 1.77 12.45
C ARG A 202 -20.47 2.33 13.79
N THR A 203 -20.98 1.78 14.89
CA THR A 203 -20.61 2.14 16.26
C THR A 203 -20.18 0.90 17.06
N PRO A 204 -19.23 1.03 18.01
CA PRO A 204 -18.85 -0.08 18.89
C PRO A 204 -20.07 -0.61 19.65
N GLY A 205 -20.26 -1.93 19.65
CA GLY A 205 -21.38 -2.58 20.33
C GLY A 205 -22.72 -2.56 19.58
N ALA A 206 -22.77 -2.04 18.35
CA ALA A 206 -23.96 -2.13 17.51
C ALA A 206 -24.39 -3.58 17.26
N VAL A 207 -25.70 -3.79 17.13
CA VAL A 207 -26.26 -5.11 16.76
C VAL A 207 -25.68 -5.56 15.42
N SER A 208 -25.43 -6.87 15.28
CA SER A 208 -24.89 -7.47 14.06
C SER A 208 -25.72 -7.09 12.83
N HIS A 209 -25.08 -6.52 11.81
CA HIS A 209 -25.70 -6.09 10.56
C HIS A 209 -24.75 -6.37 9.38
N ALA A 210 -25.25 -6.42 8.14
CA ALA A 210 -24.36 -6.65 7.00
C ALA A 210 -23.31 -5.52 6.86
N VAL A 211 -23.76 -4.28 7.03
CA VAL A 211 -22.96 -3.05 6.90
C VAL A 211 -21.76 -3.04 7.85
N ASN A 212 -21.90 -3.52 9.10
CA ASN A 212 -20.81 -3.49 10.09
C ASN A 212 -19.85 -4.68 10.00
N ARG A 213 -20.02 -5.55 9.00
CA ARG A 213 -19.06 -6.63 8.66
C ARG A 213 -18.21 -6.31 7.44
N LEU A 214 -18.48 -5.21 6.75
CA LEU A 214 -17.72 -4.75 5.58
C LEU A 214 -16.53 -3.87 6.02
N ALA A 215 -15.48 -3.81 5.19
CA ALA A 215 -14.32 -2.91 5.37
C ALA A 215 -13.78 -2.90 6.82
N ARG A 216 -13.63 -4.08 7.44
CA ARG A 216 -13.28 -4.18 8.88
C ARG A 216 -11.88 -3.63 9.14
N GLU A 217 -10.97 -3.85 8.21
CA GLU A 217 -9.58 -3.40 8.27
C GLU A 217 -9.49 -1.88 8.35
N ARG A 218 -10.40 -1.19 7.66
CA ARG A 218 -10.52 0.27 7.73
C ARG A 218 -11.24 0.74 8.98
N TRP A 219 -12.29 0.02 9.40
CA TRP A 219 -13.00 0.38 10.63
C TRP A 219 -12.09 0.35 11.86
N LEU A 220 -11.11 -0.57 11.92
CA LEU A 220 -10.11 -0.63 12.99
C LEU A 220 -9.35 0.69 13.21
N ARG A 221 -9.28 1.59 12.22
CA ARG A 221 -8.63 2.91 12.33
C ARG A 221 -9.47 3.92 13.14
N HIS A 222 -10.73 3.61 13.41
CA HIS A 222 -11.71 4.48 14.06
C HIS A 222 -12.25 3.91 15.37
N LEU A 223 -11.65 2.81 15.87
CA LEU A 223 -12.01 2.17 17.13
C LEU A 223 -11.09 2.59 18.27
#